data_AF-X1N2P9-F1
#
_entry.id   AF-X1N2P9-F1
#
_cell.length_a   1.000
_cell.length_b   1.000
_cell.length_c   1.000
_cell.angle_alpha   90.00
_cell.angle_beta   90.00
_cell.angle_gamma   90.00
#
_symmetry.space_group_name_H-M   'P 1'
#
loop_
_entity.id
_entity.type
_entity.pdbx_description
1 polymer ?
#
loop_
_entity_poly.entity_id
_entity_poly.type
_entity_poly.pdbx_seq_one_letter_code
_entity_poly.pdbx_strand_id
1 'polypeptide(L)'
;MDKVIIFDTTLRDGEQAAGASLNAQEKLEIAKQLDRLGVDVIETGFPISSPGDFEAVQLISREVRRPIICALSHANAVAVDRAWQA
;
A
#
# COMPACT_ATOMS: atom_id res chain seq x y z
N MET A 1 3.66 25.97 -12.35
CA MET A 1 4.41 24.77 -12.74
C MET A 1 3.53 23.59 -12.40
N ASP A 2 3.25 22.72 -13.36
CA ASP A 2 2.35 21.59 -13.13
C ASP A 2 3.06 20.54 -12.28
N LYS A 3 2.45 20.17 -11.15
CA LYS A 3 3.00 19.16 -10.24
C LYS A 3 2.74 17.78 -10.84
N VAL A 4 3.80 16.99 -11.04
CA VAL A 4 3.69 15.55 -11.33
C VAL A 4 3.46 14.82 -10.00
N ILE A 5 2.50 13.90 -9.99
CA ILE A 5 2.20 13.05 -8.83
C ILE A 5 2.97 11.74 -8.97
N ILE A 6 3.78 11.41 -7.97
CA ILE A 6 4.52 10.14 -7.92
C ILE A 6 3.69 9.10 -7.17
N PHE A 7 3.19 8.11 -7.92
CA PHE A 7 2.51 6.94 -7.39
C PHE A 7 3.47 5.76 -7.36
N ASP A 8 3.80 5.28 -6.16
CA ASP A 8 4.71 4.16 -5.95
C ASP A 8 3.94 2.85 -5.69
N THR A 9 4.32 1.77 -6.37
CA THR A 9 3.71 0.43 -6.24
C THR A 9 4.70 -0.63 -5.73
N THR A 10 5.80 -0.21 -5.09
CA THR A 10 6.83 -1.13 -4.58
C THR A 10 6.24 -2.17 -3.63
N LEU A 11 5.28 -1.78 -2.79
CA LEU A 11 4.65 -2.64 -1.78
C LEU A 11 3.51 -3.53 -2.28
N ARG A 12 3.17 -3.43 -3.58
CA ARG A 12 2.15 -4.28 -4.20
C ARG A 12 2.71 -4.97 -5.45
N ASP A 13 2.88 -4.24 -6.55
CA ASP A 13 3.33 -4.85 -7.80
C ASP A 13 4.82 -5.22 -7.72
N GLY A 14 5.62 -4.40 -7.03
CA GLY A 14 7.04 -4.67 -6.79
C GLY A 14 7.29 -5.94 -5.97
N GLU A 15 6.55 -6.12 -4.87
CA GLU A 15 6.61 -7.34 -4.04
C GLU A 15 6.29 -8.59 -4.87
N GLN A 16 5.19 -8.56 -5.64
CA GLN A 16 4.77 -9.69 -6.46
C GLN A 16 5.80 -10.01 -7.56
N ALA A 17 6.33 -8.99 -8.24
CA ALA A 17 7.33 -9.16 -9.29
C ALA A 17 8.66 -9.73 -8.77
N ALA A 18 9.04 -9.37 -7.54
CA ALA A 18 10.25 -9.90 -6.90
C ALA A 18 10.12 -11.36 -6.46
N GLY A 19 8.91 -11.93 -6.44
CA GLY A 19 8.64 -13.23 -5.82
C GLY A 19 8.93 -13.23 -4.32
N ALA A 20 8.93 -12.05 -3.70
CA ALA A 20 9.14 -11.87 -2.27
C ALA A 20 7.80 -11.91 -1.54
N SER A 21 7.85 -12.22 -0.24
CA SER A 21 6.69 -12.17 0.65
C SER A 21 7.10 -11.31 1.84
N LEU A 22 6.70 -10.05 1.83
CA LEU A 22 7.01 -9.10 2.89
C LEU A 22 5.96 -9.24 4.00
N ASN A 23 6.41 -9.34 5.24
CA ASN A 23 5.50 -9.24 6.37
C ASN A 23 5.09 -7.77 6.62
N ALA A 24 4.05 -7.56 7.44
CA ALA A 24 3.50 -6.23 7.70
C ALA A 24 4.54 -5.22 8.24
N GLN A 25 5.52 -5.67 9.03
CA GLN A 25 6.57 -4.80 9.57
C GLN A 25 7.62 -4.42 8.51
N GLU A 26 8.00 -5.35 7.64
CA GLU A 26 8.87 -5.08 6.50
C GLU A 26 8.22 -4.09 5.53
N LYS A 27 6.93 -4.30 5.23
CA LYS A 27 6.15 -3.35 4.41
C LYS A 27 6.09 -1.97 5.07
N LEU A 28 5.89 -1.90 6.39
CA LEU A 28 5.87 -0.64 7.13
C LEU A 28 7.23 0.08 7.07
N GLU A 29 8.33 -0.63 7.20
CA GLU A 29 9.66 -0.02 7.13
C GLU A 29 9.90 0.57 5.74
N ILE A 30 9.59 -0.17 4.67
CA ILE A 30 9.69 0.34 3.30
C ILE A 30 8.75 1.52 3.08
N ALA A 31 7.51 1.48 3.58
CA ALA A 31 6.56 2.59 3.49
C ALA A 31 7.10 3.88 4.12
N LYS A 32 7.78 3.77 5.27
CA LYS A 32 8.45 4.92 5.92
C LYS A 32 9.61 5.46 5.08
N GLN A 33 10.34 4.61 4.36
CA GLN A 33 11.39 5.07 3.45
C GLN A 33 10.82 5.73 2.20
N LEU A 34 9.72 5.21 1.65
CA LEU A 34 8.99 5.85 0.54
C LEU A 34 8.41 7.21 0.94
N ASP A 35 7.89 7.31 2.17
CA ASP A 35 7.48 8.59 2.75
C ASP A 35 8.66 9.58 2.81
N ARG A 36 9.82 9.15 3.34
CA ARG A 36 11.04 9.97 3.36
C ARG A 36 11.55 10.39 1.98
N LEU A 37 11.39 9.51 0.98
CA LEU A 37 11.75 9.80 -0.41
C LEU A 37 10.88 10.91 -1.02
N GLY A 38 9.68 11.14 -0.47
CA GLY A 38 8.80 12.22 -0.91
C GLY A 38 7.74 11.80 -1.92
N VAL A 39 7.45 10.49 -2.07
CA VAL A 39 6.38 10.03 -2.97
C VAL A 39 5.02 10.59 -2.55
N ASP A 40 4.10 10.77 -3.49
CA ASP A 40 2.79 11.35 -3.22
C ASP A 40 1.75 10.30 -2.84
N VAL A 41 1.83 9.11 -3.44
CA VAL A 41 0.92 7.98 -3.20
C VAL A 41 1.72 6.70 -3.03
N ILE A 42 1.34 5.86 -2.09
CA ILE A 42 1.91 4.52 -1.89
C ILE A 42 0.78 3.50 -2.03
N GLU A 43 0.90 2.57 -3.00
CA GLU A 43 0.03 1.39 -3.09
C GLU A 43 0.56 0.29 -2.17
N THR A 44 -0.11 0.08 -1.05
CA THR A 44 0.42 -0.68 0.10
C THR A 44 0.07 -2.17 0.09
N GLY A 45 -0.82 -2.59 -0.79
CA GLY A 45 -1.18 -4.00 -0.95
C GLY A 45 -2.55 -4.22 -1.59
N PHE A 46 -3.05 -5.45 -1.45
CA PHE A 46 -4.34 -5.88 -1.99
C PHE A 46 -5.21 -6.53 -0.90
N PRO A 47 -6.01 -5.76 -0.13
CA PRO A 47 -6.62 -6.22 1.13
C PRO A 47 -7.53 -7.46 1.09
N ILE A 48 -8.02 -7.85 -0.09
CA ILE A 48 -8.85 -9.07 -0.24
C ILE A 48 -8.04 -10.32 -0.60
N SER A 49 -6.76 -10.17 -0.96
CA SER A 49 -5.90 -11.32 -1.29
C SER A 49 -5.63 -12.21 -0.08
N SER A 50 -5.38 -11.59 1.08
CA SER A 50 -5.00 -12.29 2.30
C SER A 50 -5.26 -11.46 3.56
N PRO A 51 -5.42 -12.09 4.75
CA PRO A 51 -5.44 -11.38 6.03
C PRO A 51 -4.17 -10.55 6.29
N GLY A 52 -3.01 -11.07 5.85
CA GLY A 52 -1.73 -10.38 6.03
C GLY A 52 -1.64 -9.07 5.24
N ASP A 53 -2.13 -9.05 3.99
CA ASP A 53 -2.22 -7.81 3.21
C ASP A 53 -3.20 -6.81 3.85
N PHE A 54 -4.35 -7.29 4.32
CA PHE A 54 -5.31 -6.43 5.03
C PHE A 54 -4.68 -5.77 6.27
N GLU A 55 -3.99 -6.55 7.10
CA GLU A 55 -3.31 -6.05 8.30
C GLU A 55 -2.16 -5.09 7.96
N ALA A 56 -1.40 -5.37 6.90
CA ALA A 56 -0.32 -4.49 6.45
C ALA A 56 -0.86 -3.13 5.97
N VAL A 57 -1.94 -3.11 5.19
CA VAL A 57 -2.59 -1.87 4.75
C VAL A 57 -3.12 -1.08 5.95
N GLN A 58 -3.79 -1.73 6.91
CA GLN A 58 -4.24 -1.10 8.17
C GLN A 58 -3.10 -0.51 8.99
N LEU A 59 -1.99 -1.24 9.10
CA LEU A 59 -0.84 -0.77 9.87
C LEU A 59 -0.23 0.47 9.22
N ILE A 60 0.01 0.42 7.91
CA ILE A 60 0.63 1.53 7.18
C ILE A 60 -0.29 2.75 7.16
N SER A 61 -1.61 2.58 6.99
CA SER A 61 -2.58 3.69 7.01
C SER A 61 -2.62 4.44 8.35
N ARG A 62 -2.28 3.76 9.46
CA ARG A 62 -2.19 4.37 10.80
C ARG A 62 -0.87 5.07 11.06
N GLU A 63 0.23 4.50 10.57
CA GLU A 63 1.60 4.91 10.91
C GLU A 63 2.21 5.92 9.92
N VAL A 64 1.81 5.87 8.65
CA VAL A 64 2.33 6.73 7.58
C VAL A 64 1.26 7.76 7.19
N ARG A 65 1.59 9.05 7.34
CA ARG A 65 0.57 10.13 7.32
C ARG A 65 0.70 11.14 6.18
N ARG A 66 1.89 11.31 5.60
CA ARG A 66 2.13 12.33 4.56
C ARG A 66 1.64 11.88 3.17
N PRO A 67 2.05 10.73 2.61
CA PRO A 67 1.54 10.28 1.32
C PRO A 67 0.09 9.80 1.43
N ILE A 68 -0.63 9.80 0.31
CA ILE A 68 -1.91 9.11 0.19
C ILE A 68 -1.65 7.60 0.23
N ILE A 69 -2.35 6.90 1.10
CA ILE A 69 -2.31 5.44 1.15
C ILE A 69 -3.36 4.88 0.20
N CYS A 70 -2.93 4.01 -0.71
CA CYS A 70 -3.76 3.37 -1.72
C CYS A 70 -3.76 1.85 -1.53
N ALA A 71 -4.90 1.22 -1.74
CA ALA A 71 -5.06 -0.23 -1.73
C ALA A 71 -5.68 -0.69 -3.05
N LEU A 72 -5.11 -1.72 -3.67
CA LEU A 72 -5.68 -2.33 -4.86
C LEU A 72 -7.03 -2.98 -4.52
N SER A 73 -7.98 -2.93 -5.44
CA SER A 73 -9.26 -3.61 -5.30
C SER A 73 -9.76 -4.15 -6.64
N HIS A 74 -10.50 -5.27 -6.60
CA HIS A 74 -11.27 -5.72 -7.75
C HIS A 74 -12.53 -4.86 -7.92
N ALA A 75 -13.08 -4.81 -9.13
CA ALA A 75 -14.29 -4.06 -9.45
C ALA A 75 -15.58 -4.79 -8.98
N ASN A 76 -15.68 -5.10 -7.68
CA ASN A 76 -16.89 -5.63 -7.05
C ASN A 76 -17.05 -5.07 -5.63
N ALA A 77 -18.29 -5.00 -5.15
CA ALA A 77 -18.61 -4.36 -3.88
C ALA A 77 -17.83 -4.94 -2.69
N VAL A 78 -17.70 -6.27 -2.61
CA VAL A 78 -17.01 -6.93 -1.49
C VAL A 78 -15.54 -6.55 -1.44
N ALA A 79 -14.86 -6.52 -2.59
CA ALA A 79 -13.46 -6.11 -2.67
C ALA A 79 -13.27 -4.61 -2.37
N VAL A 80 -14.20 -3.76 -2.82
CA VAL A 80 -14.16 -2.32 -2.53
C VAL A 80 -14.36 -2.08 -1.04
N ASP A 81 -15.35 -2.71 -0.42
CA ASP A 81 -15.60 -2.63 1.03
C ASP A 81 -14.40 -3.15 1.82
N ARG A 82 -13.77 -4.24 1.37
CA ARG A 82 -12.58 -4.80 2.01
C ARG A 82 -11.39 -3.84 1.96
N ALA A 83 -11.20 -3.15 0.84
CA ALA A 83 -10.16 -2.13 0.71
C ALA A 83 -10.47 -0.88 1.56
N TRP A 84 -11.74 -0.49 1.67
CA TRP A 84 -12.19 0.61 2.53
C TRP A 84 -12.02 0.33 4.04
N GLN A 85 -12.17 -0.94 4.45
CA GLN A 85 -12.01 -1.36 5.85
C GLN A 85 -10.56 -1.47 6.30
N ALA A 86 -9.62 -1.55 5.35
CA ALA A 86 -8.19 -1.57 5.61
C ALA A 86 -7.64 -0.14 5.77
#